data_AF-A0A8J6AD84-F1
#
_entry.id   AF-A0A8J6AD84-F1
#
_cell.length_a   1.000
_cell.length_b   1.000
_cell.length_c   1.000
_cell.angle_alpha   90.00
_cell.angle_beta   90.00
_cell.angle_gamma   90.00
#
_symmetry.space_group_name_H-M   'P 1'
#
loop_
_entity.id
_entity.type
_entity.pdbx_description
1 polymer ?
#
loop_
_entity_poly.entity_id
_entity_poly.type
_entity_poly.pdbx_seq_one_letter_code
_entity_poly.pdbx_strand_id
1 'polypeptide(L)'
;VDRWNEKRALFGVYDNIGILGNFEKHPKELIRGPKWLRGWKGNELQRCIRKKRMVGNRMFIDDLHNLNKRISYLYKHYNRHGKYR
;
A
#
# COMPACT_ATOMS: atom_id res chain seq x y z
N VAL A 1 26.84 14.79 -3.24
CA VAL A 1 25.35 14.65 -3.18
C VAL A 1 24.78 15.97 -2.69
N ASP A 2 23.93 16.62 -3.48
CA ASP A 2 23.32 17.89 -3.08
C ASP A 2 22.25 17.67 -1.98
N ARG A 3 22.48 18.25 -0.80
CA ARG A 3 21.58 18.14 0.36
C ARG A 3 20.38 19.10 0.28
N TRP A 4 20.45 20.13 -0.55
CA TRP A 4 19.46 21.22 -0.64
C TRP A 4 18.68 21.21 -1.96
N ASN A 5 18.64 20.07 -2.65
CA ASN A 5 17.72 19.93 -3.77
C ASN A 5 16.27 20.11 -3.31
N GLU A 6 15.42 20.55 -4.24
CA GLU A 6 14.02 20.88 -4.00
C GLU A 6 13.25 19.78 -3.26
N LYS A 7 13.43 18.51 -3.67
CA LYS A 7 12.74 17.37 -3.04
C LYS A 7 13.12 17.17 -1.58
N ARG A 8 14.38 17.41 -1.21
CA ARG A 8 14.86 17.29 0.18
C ARG A 8 14.48 18.51 1.00
N ALA A 9 14.64 19.70 0.45
CA ALA A 9 14.31 20.96 1.11
C ALA A 9 12.81 21.07 1.43
N LEU A 10 11.94 20.59 0.54
CA LEU A 10 10.48 20.66 0.67
C LEU A 10 9.83 19.37 1.20
N PHE A 11 10.61 18.41 1.70
CA PHE A 11 10.05 17.16 2.21
C PHE A 11 9.21 17.39 3.47
N GLY A 12 7.96 16.93 3.49
CA GLY A 12 7.07 16.96 4.66
C GLY A 12 6.30 18.27 4.89
N VAL A 13 6.46 19.28 4.03
CA VAL A 13 5.87 20.63 4.20
C VAL A 13 4.36 20.62 4.45
N TYR A 14 3.60 19.73 3.79
CA TYR A 14 2.14 19.69 3.86
C TYR A 14 1.57 18.53 4.68
N ASP A 15 2.37 17.88 5.53
CA ASP A 15 1.93 16.68 6.26
C ASP A 15 0.85 16.99 7.30
N ASN A 16 0.84 18.21 7.86
CA ASN A 16 -0.14 18.67 8.87
C ASN A 16 -1.29 19.50 8.28
N ILE A 17 -1.53 19.43 6.96
CA ILE A 17 -2.56 20.21 6.27
C ILE A 17 -3.97 20.03 6.86
N GLY A 18 -4.26 18.88 7.46
CA GLY A 18 -5.55 18.66 8.13
C GLY A 18 -5.70 19.54 9.36
N ILE A 19 -4.74 19.48 10.29
CA ILE A 19 -4.81 20.20 11.58
C ILE A 19 -4.74 21.72 11.34
N LEU A 20 -3.89 22.17 10.41
CA LEU A 20 -3.68 23.59 10.15
C LEU A 20 -4.62 24.17 9.08
N GLY A 21 -5.36 23.32 8.35
CA GLY A 21 -6.24 23.68 7.24
C GLY A 21 -7.68 23.28 7.49
N ASN A 22 -8.18 23.47 8.72
CA ASN A 22 -9.58 23.24 9.09
C ASN A 22 -10.13 21.83 8.74
N PHE A 23 -9.25 20.83 8.68
CA PHE A 23 -9.54 19.46 8.29
C PHE A 23 -10.18 19.29 6.90
N GLU A 24 -9.97 20.23 5.97
CA GLU A 24 -10.50 20.15 4.60
C GLU A 24 -9.99 18.92 3.82
N LYS A 25 -8.77 18.46 4.11
CA LYS A 25 -8.16 17.27 3.51
C LYS A 25 -7.43 16.42 4.53
N HIS A 26 -7.46 15.11 4.33
CA HIS A 26 -6.69 14.17 5.15
C HIS A 26 -5.32 13.86 4.51
N PRO A 27 -4.19 13.86 5.26
CA PRO A 27 -2.83 13.65 4.70
C PRO A 27 -2.66 12.38 3.86
N LYS A 28 -3.39 11.30 4.19
CA LYS A 28 -3.49 10.06 3.38
C LYS A 28 -3.81 10.28 1.89
N GLU A 29 -4.47 11.37 1.55
CA GLU A 29 -4.84 11.73 0.18
C GLU A 29 -3.67 12.32 -0.61
N LEU A 30 -2.70 12.93 0.08
CA LEU A 30 -1.47 13.47 -0.51
C LEU A 30 -0.48 12.37 -0.92
N ILE A 31 -0.60 11.18 -0.33
CA ILE A 31 0.27 10.05 -0.62
C ILE A 31 0.06 9.58 -2.07
N ARG A 32 1.13 9.66 -2.86
CA ARG A 32 1.18 9.10 -4.21
C ARG A 32 1.61 7.63 -4.16
N GLY A 33 1.01 6.81 -5.02
CA GLY A 33 1.32 5.39 -5.11
C GLY A 33 0.14 4.55 -5.59
N PRO A 34 0.24 3.21 -5.50
CA PRO A 34 -0.82 2.32 -5.92
C PRO A 34 -2.15 2.64 -5.22
N LYS A 35 -3.23 2.79 -5.99
CA LYS A 35 -4.57 3.14 -5.46
C LYS A 35 -5.03 2.15 -4.37
N TRP A 36 -4.60 0.90 -4.44
CA TRP A 36 -4.92 -0.13 -3.43
C TRP A 36 -4.09 -0.04 -2.14
N LEU A 37 -3.10 0.87 -2.04
CA LEU A 37 -2.28 1.07 -0.82
C LEU A 37 -2.42 2.47 -0.20
N ARG A 38 -2.95 3.47 -0.91
CA ARG A 38 -3.09 4.83 -0.37
C ARG A 38 -3.90 4.82 0.93
N GLY A 39 -3.31 5.34 2.00
CA GLY A 39 -3.93 5.41 3.32
C GLY A 39 -4.26 4.07 3.97
N TRP A 40 -3.58 2.98 3.60
CA TRP A 40 -3.87 1.64 4.09
C TRP A 40 -2.60 0.87 4.42
N LYS A 41 -2.59 0.14 5.55
CA LYS A 41 -1.49 -0.71 6.00
C LYS A 41 -2.01 -2.13 6.29
N GLY A 42 -1.21 -3.12 5.93
CA GLY A 42 -1.47 -4.52 6.23
C GLY A 42 -0.32 -5.42 5.76
N ASN A 43 -0.37 -6.68 6.20
CA ASN A 43 0.64 -7.69 5.85
C ASN A 43 0.55 -8.09 4.37
N GLU A 44 1.46 -8.95 3.91
CA GLU A 44 1.54 -9.31 2.50
C GLU A 44 0.26 -9.99 1.99
N LEU A 45 -0.30 -10.93 2.74
CA LEU A 45 -1.53 -11.63 2.38
C LEU A 45 -2.69 -10.63 2.20
N GLN A 46 -2.84 -9.71 3.14
CA GLN A 46 -3.87 -8.67 3.08
C GLN A 46 -3.66 -7.74 1.87
N ARG A 47 -2.41 -7.35 1.57
CA ARG A 47 -2.08 -6.56 0.37
C ARG A 47 -2.45 -7.28 -0.92
N CYS A 48 -2.13 -8.58 -1.03
CA CYS A 48 -2.44 -9.39 -2.20
C CYS A 48 -3.96 -9.51 -2.41
N ILE A 49 -4.72 -9.82 -1.35
CA ILE A 49 -6.19 -9.91 -1.40
C ILE A 49 -6.79 -8.57 -1.82
N ARG A 50 -6.32 -7.46 -1.23
CA ARG A 50 -6.79 -6.11 -1.55
C ARG A 50 -6.47 -5.72 -3.00
N LYS A 51 -5.26 -6.00 -3.48
CA LYS A 51 -4.87 -5.78 -4.89
C LYS A 51 -5.79 -6.56 -5.83
N LYS A 52 -5.99 -7.86 -5.58
CA LYS A 52 -6.89 -8.71 -6.38
C LYS A 52 -8.31 -8.12 -6.44
N ARG A 53 -8.87 -7.71 -5.30
CA ARG A 53 -10.23 -7.14 -5.24
C ARG A 53 -10.35 -5.80 -5.97
N MET A 54 -9.35 -4.93 -5.86
CA MET A 54 -9.44 -3.56 -6.38
C MET A 54 -9.04 -3.41 -7.84
N VAL A 55 -8.13 -4.25 -8.34
CA VAL A 55 -7.58 -4.12 -9.70
C VAL A 55 -7.44 -5.43 -10.45
N GLY A 56 -7.83 -6.56 -9.86
CA GLY A 56 -7.66 -7.88 -10.48
C GLY A 56 -8.37 -8.02 -11.83
N ASN A 57 -9.47 -7.31 -12.03
CA ASN A 57 -10.21 -7.30 -13.29
C ASN A 57 -9.46 -6.68 -14.48
N ARG A 58 -8.43 -5.86 -14.22
CA ARG A 58 -7.60 -5.18 -15.23
C ARG A 58 -6.13 -5.59 -15.17
N MET A 59 -5.81 -6.64 -14.43
CA MET A 59 -4.46 -7.20 -14.41
C MET A 59 -4.26 -8.09 -15.62
N PHE A 60 -3.01 -8.21 -16.08
CA PHE A 60 -2.64 -9.23 -17.05
C PHE A 60 -2.95 -10.62 -16.51
N ILE A 61 -3.27 -11.56 -17.42
CA ILE A 61 -3.69 -12.91 -17.08
C ILE A 61 -2.62 -13.62 -16.22
N ASP A 62 -1.36 -13.54 -16.62
CA ASP A 62 -0.24 -14.15 -15.91
C ASP A 62 -0.02 -13.53 -14.52
N ASP A 63 -0.16 -12.21 -14.42
CA ASP A 63 -0.05 -11.49 -13.14
C ASP A 63 -1.16 -11.89 -12.19
N LEU A 64 -2.39 -12.03 -12.68
CA LEU A 64 -3.53 -12.47 -11.87
C LEU A 64 -3.38 -13.93 -11.44
N HIS A 65 -2.91 -14.79 -12.34
CA HIS A 65 -2.60 -16.18 -12.04
C HIS A 65 -1.52 -16.30 -10.95
N ASN A 66 -0.42 -15.56 -11.07
CA ASN A 66 0.65 -15.52 -10.08
C ASN A 66 0.19 -14.92 -8.73
N LEU A 67 -0.65 -13.88 -8.76
CA LEU A 67 -1.26 -13.31 -7.56
C LEU A 67 -2.13 -14.33 -6.82
N ASN A 68 -2.92 -15.12 -7.55
CA ASN A 68 -3.73 -16.19 -6.95
C ASN A 68 -2.87 -17.27 -6.30
N LYS A 69 -1.80 -17.72 -6.98
CA LYS A 69 -0.83 -18.65 -6.40
C LYS A 69 -0.19 -18.07 -5.13
N ARG A 70 0.19 -16.79 -5.13
CA ARG A 70 0.78 -16.13 -3.96
C ARG A 70 -0.19 -16.07 -2.79
N ILE A 71 -1.45 -15.71 -3.02
CA ILE A 71 -2.50 -15.70 -1.98
C ILE A 71 -2.66 -17.11 -1.39
N SER A 72 -2.78 -18.14 -2.23
CA SER A 72 -2.93 -19.53 -1.78
C SER A 72 -1.75 -20.01 -0.94
N TYR A 73 -0.53 -19.70 -1.37
CA TYR A 73 0.69 -20.01 -0.61
C TYR A 73 0.68 -19.33 0.76
N LEU A 74 0.47 -18.00 0.80
CA LEU A 74 0.50 -17.21 2.02
C LEU A 74 -0.61 -17.63 3.00
N TYR A 75 -1.81 -17.96 2.49
CA TYR A 75 -2.90 -18.47 3.31
C TYR A 75 -2.51 -19.79 3.98
N LYS A 76 -1.92 -20.73 3.25
CA LYS A 76 -1.43 -21.99 3.84
C LYS A 76 -0.30 -21.72 4.83
N HIS A 77 0.66 -20.89 4.48
CA HIS A 77 1.82 -20.60 5.33
C HIS A 77 1.38 -19.98 6.66
N TYR A 78 0.65 -18.86 6.64
CA TYR A 78 0.24 -18.16 7.86
C TYR A 78 -0.73 -18.96 8.73
N ASN A 79 -1.60 -19.78 8.12
CA ASN A 79 -2.64 -20.50 8.87
C ASN A 79 -2.33 -21.97 9.15
N ARG A 80 -1.21 -22.52 8.66
CA ARG A 80 -0.83 -23.94 8.88
C ARG A 80 0.60 -24.12 9.38
N HIS A 81 1.47 -23.13 9.19
CA HIS A 81 2.86 -23.18 9.59
C HIS A 81 3.17 -22.02 10.55
N GLY A 82 4.06 -22.25 11.52
CA GLY A 82 4.45 -21.24 12.48
C GLY A 82 5.13 -21.88 13.69
N LYS A 83 6.16 -21.21 14.21
CA LYS A 83 6.86 -21.64 15.44
C LYS A 83 6.00 -21.40 16.67
N TYR A 84 5.33 -20.26 16.70
CA TYR A 84 4.44 -19.86 17.77
C TYR A 84 3.01 -20.18 17.32
N ARG A 85 2.38 -21.11 18.04
CA ARG A 85 0.98 -21.51 17.88
C ARG A 85 0.40 -21.75 19.24
#